data_AF-A0A2X2WLP1-F1
#
_entry.id   AF-A0A2X2WLP1-F1
#
_cell.length_a   1.000
_cell.length_b   1.000
_cell.length_c   1.000
_cell.angle_alpha   90.00
_cell.angle_beta   90.00
_cell.angle_gamma   90.00
#
_symmetry.space_group_name_H-M   'P 1'
#
loop_
_entity.id
_entity.type
_entity.pdbx_description
1 polymer ?
#
loop_
_entity_poly.entity_id
_entity_poly.type
_entity_poly.pdbx_seq_one_letter_code
_entity_poly.pdbx_strand_id
1 'polypeptide(L)'
;MALWGGRFTQAADQRFKQFNDSLRFDYRLAEQDIVGSVAWSKALVTVGVLTADEQLQLEEALSALLEEVRVNPQQILGKRRGRYSQLGGRQTDR
;
A
#
# COMPACT_ATOMS: atom_id res chain seq x y z
N MET A 1 4.04 -6.87 -6.75
CA MET A 1 2.81 -7.40 -7.36
C MET A 1 1.80 -6.28 -7.45
N ALA A 2 1.11 -6.14 -8.58
CA ALA A 2 -0.03 -5.23 -8.70
C ALA A 2 -1.25 -5.90 -8.04
N LEU A 3 -2.09 -5.16 -7.32
CA LEU A 3 -3.30 -5.67 -6.66
C LEU A 3 -4.29 -6.36 -7.62
N TRP A 4 -4.11 -6.19 -8.94
CA TRP A 4 -5.03 -6.65 -10.00
C TRP A 4 -4.32 -7.48 -11.08
N GLY A 5 -3.14 -8.03 -10.78
CA GLY A 5 -2.29 -8.71 -11.78
C GLY A 5 -2.79 -10.08 -12.27
N GLY A 6 -3.79 -10.69 -11.64
CA GLY A 6 -4.20 -12.06 -11.94
C GLY A 6 -4.88 -12.27 -13.29
N ARG A 7 -5.40 -11.21 -13.93
CA ARG A 7 -6.13 -11.28 -15.20
C ARG A 7 -5.28 -10.91 -16.42
N PHE A 8 -4.13 -10.28 -16.23
CA PHE A 8 -3.28 -9.80 -17.32
C PHE A 8 -1.97 -10.59 -17.34
N THR A 9 -1.59 -11.06 -18.52
CA THR A 9 -0.35 -11.83 -18.73
C THR A 9 0.88 -10.94 -18.93
N GLN A 10 0.69 -9.66 -19.28
CA GLN A 10 1.75 -8.69 -19.55
C GLN A 10 1.79 -7.59 -18.50
N ALA A 11 2.99 -7.04 -18.27
CA ALA A 11 3.17 -5.88 -17.40
C ALA A 11 2.62 -4.61 -18.05
N ALA A 12 2.09 -3.69 -17.22
CA ALA A 12 1.65 -2.39 -17.70
C ALA A 12 2.83 -1.53 -18.18
N ASP A 13 2.64 -0.79 -19.27
CA ASP A 13 3.60 0.21 -19.75
C ASP A 13 3.94 1.21 -18.63
N GLN A 14 5.21 1.58 -18.52
CA GLN A 14 5.71 2.44 -17.45
C GLN A 14 5.07 3.84 -17.48
N ARG A 15 4.80 4.38 -18.66
CA ARG A 15 4.13 5.68 -18.83
C ARG A 15 2.68 5.59 -18.40
N PHE A 16 1.99 4.49 -18.76
CA PHE A 16 0.63 4.23 -18.32
C PHE A 16 0.56 4.14 -16.79
N LYS A 17 1.53 3.45 -16.18
CA LYS A 17 1.63 3.35 -14.72
C LYS A 17 1.83 4.72 -14.05
N GLN A 18 2.73 5.55 -14.56
CA GLN A 18 2.96 6.90 -14.01
C GLN A 18 1.74 7.81 -14.18
N PHE A 19 1.03 7.68 -15.31
CA PHE A 19 -0.18 8.44 -15.57
C PHE A 19 -1.32 8.06 -14.62
N ASN A 20 -1.48 6.76 -14.33
CA ASN A 20 -2.52 6.24 -13.45
C ASN A 20 -2.20 6.37 -11.95
N ASP A 21 -0.92 6.57 -11.57
CA ASP A 21 -0.52 6.62 -10.16
C ASP A 21 -1.01 7.91 -9.47
N SER A 22 -1.94 7.74 -8.53
CA SER A 22 -2.52 8.84 -7.75
C SER A 22 -1.75 9.13 -6.46
N LEU A 23 -0.81 8.26 -6.05
CA LEU A 23 -0.13 8.35 -4.76
C LEU A 23 0.57 9.69 -4.53
N ARG A 24 1.04 10.34 -5.59
CA ARG A 24 1.69 11.66 -5.54
C ARG A 24 0.83 12.77 -4.91
N PHE A 25 -0.50 12.58 -4.87
CA PHE A 25 -1.43 13.50 -4.21
C PHE A 25 -2.29 12.81 -3.15
N ASP A 26 -2.64 11.53 -3.33
CA ASP A 26 -3.49 10.78 -2.40
C ASP A 26 -2.81 10.48 -1.05
N TYR A 27 -1.48 10.58 -0.94
CA TYR A 27 -0.78 10.39 0.35
C TYR A 27 -1.29 11.33 1.46
N ARG A 28 -1.93 12.45 1.09
CA ARG A 28 -2.60 13.37 2.01
C ARG A 28 -3.79 12.74 2.74
N LEU A 29 -4.34 11.66 2.21
CA LEU A 29 -5.48 10.92 2.78
C LEU A 29 -5.04 9.72 3.62
N ALA A 30 -3.73 9.54 3.86
CA ALA A 30 -3.20 8.37 4.54
C ALA A 30 -3.73 8.23 5.98
N GLU A 31 -3.93 9.33 6.71
CA GLU A 31 -4.51 9.26 8.06
C GLU A 31 -5.95 8.74 8.03
N GLN A 32 -6.76 9.20 7.07
CA GLN A 32 -8.14 8.76 6.91
C GLN A 32 -8.22 7.29 6.49
N ASP A 33 -7.33 6.85 5.60
CA ASP A 33 -7.24 5.45 5.15
C ASP A 33 -6.87 4.51 6.31
N ILE A 34 -5.93 4.93 7.17
CA ILE A 34 -5.54 4.16 8.37
C ILE A 34 -6.69 4.07 9.37
N VAL A 35 -7.36 5.19 9.68
CA VAL A 35 -8.52 5.17 10.61
C VAL A 35 -9.66 4.31 10.04
N GLY A 36 -9.93 4.43 8.74
CA GLY A 36 -10.90 3.57 8.05
C GLY A 36 -10.53 2.10 8.13
N SER A 37 -9.25 1.76 7.99
CA SER A 37 -8.74 0.38 8.10
C SER A 37 -8.91 -0.19 9.50
N VAL A 38 -8.73 0.60 10.55
CA VAL A 38 -8.99 0.18 11.94
C VAL A 38 -10.49 -0.07 12.16
N ALA A 39 -11.36 0.80 11.65
CA ALA A 39 -12.80 0.57 11.74
C ALA A 39 -13.23 -0.69 10.97
N TRP A 40 -12.63 -0.91 9.80
CA TRP A 40 -12.90 -2.10 8.99
C TRP A 40 -12.42 -3.39 9.66
N SER A 41 -11.24 -3.38 10.33
CA SER A 41 -10.76 -4.56 11.05
C SER A 41 -11.70 -4.96 12.18
N LYS A 42 -12.30 -3.99 12.89
CA LYS A 42 -13.35 -4.23 13.90
C LYS A 42 -14.60 -4.85 13.28
N ALA A 43 -15.02 -4.39 12.10
CA ALA A 43 -16.13 -4.99 11.36
C ALA A 43 -15.85 -6.43 10.94
N LEU A 44 -14.60 -6.77 10.58
CA LEU A 44 -14.24 -8.14 10.21
C LEU A 44 -14.31 -9.14 11.37
N VAL A 45 -14.14 -8.67 12.62
CA VAL A 45 -14.35 -9.51 13.81
C VAL A 45 -15.83 -9.87 13.97
N THR A 46 -16.75 -8.94 13.68
CA THR A 46 -18.20 -9.19 13.88
C THR A 46 -18.75 -10.25 12.92
N VAL A 47 -18.10 -10.43 11.77
CA VAL A 47 -18.44 -11.47 10.78
C VAL A 47 -17.55 -12.71 10.87
N GLY A 48 -16.67 -12.79 11.88
CA GLY A 48 -15.81 -13.95 12.13
C GLY A 48 -14.71 -14.17 11.11
N VAL A 49 -14.33 -13.14 10.33
CA VAL A 49 -13.20 -13.21 9.40
C VAL A 49 -11.86 -13.05 10.14
N LEU A 50 -11.85 -12.23 11.20
CA LEU A 50 -10.71 -12.06 12.10
C LEU A 50 -11.08 -12.50 13.51
N THR A 51 -10.11 -13.07 14.22
CA THR A 51 -10.17 -13.21 15.67
C THR A 51 -9.94 -11.87 16.37
N ALA A 52 -10.32 -11.77 17.65
CA ALA A 52 -10.08 -10.58 18.45
C ALA A 52 -8.57 -10.26 18.59
N ASP A 53 -7.74 -11.30 18.75
CA ASP A 53 -6.29 -11.14 18.88
C ASP A 53 -5.65 -10.64 17.57
N GLU A 54 -6.07 -11.16 16.42
CA GLU A 54 -5.61 -10.67 15.10
C GLU A 54 -6.04 -9.22 14.87
N GLN A 55 -7.26 -8.85 15.26
CA GLN A 55 -7.75 -7.49 15.15
C GLN A 55 -6.95 -6.53 16.03
N LEU A 56 -6.63 -6.92 17.26
CA LEU A 56 -5.82 -6.11 18.17
C LEU A 56 -4.42 -5.87 17.60
N GLN A 57 -3.75 -6.92 17.11
CA GLN A 57 -2.43 -6.80 16.47
C GLN A 57 -2.47 -5.89 15.25
N LEU A 58 -3.53 -5.97 14.44
CA LEU A 58 -3.76 -5.08 13.30
C LEU A 58 -3.95 -3.63 13.74
N GLU A 59 -4.75 -3.38 14.78
CA GLU A 59 -4.99 -2.03 15.31
C GLU A 59 -3.71 -1.41 15.90
N GLU A 60 -2.90 -2.18 16.62
CA GLU A 60 -1.60 -1.74 17.14
C GLU A 60 -0.64 -1.35 16.01
N ALA A 61 -0.51 -2.21 15.00
CA ALA A 61 0.35 -1.95 13.85
C ALA A 61 -0.11 -0.72 13.04
N LEU A 62 -1.42 -0.58 12.83
CA LEU A 62 -2.01 0.59 12.15
C LEU A 62 -1.83 1.87 12.96
N SER A 63 -1.92 1.80 14.29
CA SER A 63 -1.70 2.94 15.18
C SER A 63 -0.24 3.39 15.16
N ALA A 64 0.70 2.46 15.18
CA ALA A 64 2.13 2.78 15.02
C ALA A 64 2.41 3.43 13.65
N LEU A 65 1.78 2.91 12.58
CA LEU A 65 1.89 3.48 11.24
C LEU A 65 1.29 4.89 11.17
N LEU A 66 0.18 5.15 11.86
CA LEU A 66 -0.44 6.48 11.91
C LEU A 66 0.51 7.51 12.50
N GLU A 67 1.21 7.16 13.57
CA GLU A 67 2.19 8.05 14.19
C GLU A 67 3.40 8.31 13.27
N GLU A 68 3.90 7.28 12.56
CA GLU A 68 4.93 7.48 11.53
C GLU A 68 4.47 8.46 10.44
N VAL A 69 3.23 8.30 9.97
CA VAL A 69 2.64 9.14 8.91
C VAL A 69 2.44 10.57 9.40
N ARG A 70 2.00 10.78 10.64
CA ARG A 70 1.83 12.13 11.22
C ARG A 70 3.16 12.87 11.35
N VAL A 71 4.21 12.17 11.76
CA VAL A 71 5.55 12.75 11.90
C VAL A 71 6.16 13.07 10.53
N ASN A 72 5.98 12.19 9.54
CA ASN A 72 6.52 12.40 8.20
C ASN A 72 5.65 11.81 7.09
N PRO A 73 4.63 12.56 6.60
CA PRO A 73 3.74 12.08 5.56
C PRO A 73 4.45 11.77 4.24
N GLN A 74 5.56 12.47 3.96
CA GLN A 74 6.36 12.30 2.73
C GLN A 74 7.08 10.96 2.66
N GLN A 75 7.25 10.26 3.80
CA GLN A 75 7.90 8.94 3.86
C GLN A 75 7.15 7.91 2.99
N ILE A 76 5.83 8.07 2.82
CA ILE A 76 4.97 7.23 1.96
C ILE A 76 5.45 7.26 0.50
N LEU A 77 5.90 8.42 0.02
CA LEU A 77 6.39 8.59 -1.35
C LEU A 77 7.76 7.92 -1.55
N GLY A 78 8.61 7.92 -0.52
CA GLY A 78 9.95 7.35 -0.54
C GLY A 78 9.97 5.83 -0.62
N LYS A 79 9.09 5.13 0.13
CA LYS A 79 9.03 3.66 0.19
C LYS A 79 8.69 3.00 -1.18
N ARG A 80 8.12 3.74 -2.15
CA ARG A 80 7.85 3.23 -3.51
C ARG A 80 9.01 3.35 -4.49
N ARG A 81 9.95 4.29 -4.28
CA ARG A 81 11.04 4.58 -5.24
C ARG A 81 12.03 3.42 -5.40
N GLY A 82 12.22 2.61 -4.35
CA GLY A 82 13.18 1.49 -4.35
C GLY A 82 12.81 0.26 -5.19
N ARG A 83 11.56 0.15 -5.67
CA ARG A 83 11.14 -1.02 -6.49
C ARG A 83 11.34 -0.85 -8.00
N TYR A 84 11.69 0.35 -8.46
CA TYR A 84 11.82 0.64 -9.88
C TYR A 84 13.25 0.56 -10.41
N SER A 85 14.29 0.56 -9.55
CA SER A 85 15.68 0.44 -10.01
C SER A 85 16.10 -0.99 -10.35
N GLN A 86 15.35 -2.02 -9.95
CA GLN A 86 15.77 -3.42 -10.11
C GLN A 86 15.10 -4.18 -11.26
N LEU A 87 14.25 -3.54 -12.06
CA LEU A 87 13.57 -4.19 -13.19
C LEU A 87 14.12 -3.79 -14.58
N GLY A 88 15.14 -2.93 -14.64
CA GLY A 88 15.73 -2.44 -15.90
C GLY A 88 17.00 -3.16 -16.36
N GLY A 89 17.44 -4.23 -15.70
CA GLY A 89 18.82 -4.74 -15.82
C GLY A 89 19.02 -6.13 -16.44
N ARG A 90 18.03 -6.76 -17.07
CA ARG A 90 18.23 -8.06 -17.74
C ARG A 90 17.47 -8.15 -19.06
N GLN A 91 17.91 -7.39 -20.06
CA GLN A 91 17.58 -7.68 -21.46
C GLN A 91 18.51 -6.98 -22.44
N THR A 92 19.81 -7.26 -22.33
CA THR A 92 20.76 -7.21 -23.45
C THR A 92 21.96 -8.08 -23.09
N ASP A 93 21.91 -9.34 -23.48
CA ASP A 93 23.11 -10.01 -24.00
C ASP A 93 22.67 -11.13 -24.95
N ARG A 94 23.09 -10.97 -26.20
CA ARG A 94 23.24 -12.05 -27.18
C ARG A 94 24.66 -12.57 -27.03
#